data_AF-A0A973BKF9-F1
#
_entry.id   AF-A0A973BKF9-F1
#
_cell.length_a   1.000
_cell.length_b   1.000
_cell.length_c   1.000
_cell.angle_alpha   90.00
_cell.angle_beta   90.00
_cell.angle_gamma   90.00
#
_symmetry.space_group_name_H-M   'P 1'
#
loop_
_entity.id
_entity.type
_entity.pdbx_description
1 polymer ?
#
loop_
_entity_poly.entity_id
_entity_poly.type
_entity_poly.pdbx_seq_one_letter_code
_entity_poly.pdbx_strand_id
1 'polypeptide(L)'
;MLRFVGFLYLCFSGFLAGQQLEENFRAEPESQDSDESENDSEKSLAQRLLEERIEELKEELEKAESELARLVGHEQPNRKGVTYVSREDSGALVVVRSDNSSGSGFIARLKDKTFFVTNIHVLGAARGAELTTVNGEAIKLTPTAYVSKRRDLAIVPIDWSGRVLDISKSLNFDNVEIGESVTVMGNSSGANVTTRLDGVIRGIGPNEIEVSAEFVPGNSGSPIIHNELGVVIGIAAYLRDFRSDSKWTEGTEFNDIRCFGYRLDGAIEWQAVALDDLYRQAEAYALFEDRTEVMWNVSHQLRYESNLLTAYRDHDSLGHLYEDISSGFDWNRGTASPHNSKILGRFINQMMNESQNDVSETREQLKVDFYRRSFDRIVDYRETVRNNLSNFAERRL
;
A
#
# COMPACT_ATOMS: atom_id res chain seq x y z
N MET A 1 -4.03 5.78 -15.80
CA MET A 1 -2.86 5.81 -14.90
C MET A 1 -3.40 5.53 -13.52
N LEU A 2 -3.16 4.34 -12.96
CA LEU A 2 -3.71 3.89 -11.66
C LEU A 2 -3.38 4.93 -10.58
N ARG A 3 -4.35 5.73 -10.17
CA ARG A 3 -4.23 6.76 -9.12
C ARG A 3 -5.29 6.49 -8.06
N PHE A 4 -5.08 5.50 -7.22
CA PHE A 4 -5.78 5.36 -5.95
C PHE A 4 -4.95 4.40 -5.10
N VAL A 5 -4.71 4.74 -3.83
CA VAL A 5 -3.81 4.07 -2.87
C VAL A 5 -2.35 4.58 -2.92
N GLY A 6 -2.14 5.88 -2.66
CA GLY A 6 -0.80 6.50 -2.60
C GLY A 6 -0.38 7.04 -1.23
N PHE A 7 -1.32 7.39 -0.33
CA PHE A 7 -0.95 8.22 0.81
C PHE A 7 -0.36 7.46 2.01
N LEU A 8 -0.78 6.21 2.26
CA LEU A 8 -0.15 5.38 3.31
C LEU A 8 1.24 4.84 2.91
N TYR A 9 1.57 4.88 1.61
CA TYR A 9 2.79 4.28 1.06
C TYR A 9 3.98 5.24 1.04
N LEU A 10 3.75 6.54 0.82
CA LEU A 10 4.81 7.53 0.60
C LEU A 10 5.19 8.33 1.86
N CYS A 11 4.33 8.41 2.88
CA CYS A 11 4.62 9.24 4.06
C CYS A 11 5.70 8.65 5.00
N PHE A 12 6.09 7.39 4.85
CA PHE A 12 7.15 6.78 5.69
C PHE A 12 8.53 6.71 5.00
N SER A 13 8.61 6.68 3.67
CA SER A 13 9.89 6.60 2.95
C SER A 13 10.63 7.95 2.84
N GLY A 14 9.93 9.08 2.98
CA GLY A 14 10.54 10.41 2.90
C GLY A 14 11.27 10.89 4.16
N PHE A 15 11.17 10.19 5.30
CA PHE A 15 11.70 10.68 6.59
C PHE A 15 13.19 10.34 6.83
N LEU A 16 13.80 9.42 6.07
CA LEU A 16 15.14 8.90 6.37
C LEU A 16 16.22 9.16 5.31
N ALA A 17 15.87 9.35 4.04
CA ALA A 17 16.86 9.60 2.98
C ALA A 17 17.50 11.01 3.02
N GLY A 18 17.04 11.90 3.90
CA GLY A 18 17.46 13.31 3.95
C GLY A 18 18.62 13.64 4.90
N GLN A 19 19.19 12.66 5.61
CA GLN A 19 20.29 12.90 6.55
C GLN A 19 21.49 11.97 6.27
N GLN A 20 22.22 12.19 5.17
CA GLN A 20 23.69 12.10 5.09
C GLN A 20 24.17 12.05 3.64
N LEU A 21 24.34 13.22 3.03
CA LEU A 21 25.27 13.38 1.90
C LEU A 21 25.97 14.73 1.98
N GLU A 22 26.80 14.90 3.02
CA GLU A 22 27.93 15.83 2.98
C GLU A 22 29.08 15.20 3.77
N GLU A 23 30.08 14.65 3.08
CA GLU A 23 31.48 15.05 3.21
C GLU A 23 32.42 14.14 2.39
N ASN A 24 33.36 14.81 1.71
CA ASN A 24 34.64 14.33 1.17
C ASN A 24 34.63 13.53 -0.14
N PHE A 25 34.97 14.17 -1.27
CA PHE A 25 36.38 14.25 -1.70
C PHE A 25 36.53 15.18 -2.92
N ARG A 26 37.59 15.98 -2.90
CA ARG A 26 38.05 16.85 -4.00
C ARG A 26 39.40 16.28 -4.45
N ALA A 27 39.51 15.76 -5.67
CA ALA A 27 40.76 15.63 -6.41
C ALA A 27 40.48 15.38 -7.91
N GLU A 28 41.39 15.87 -8.73
CA GLU A 28 41.32 16.23 -10.15
C GLU A 28 41.65 15.07 -11.15
N PRO A 29 41.66 15.30 -12.49
CA PRO A 29 41.25 14.33 -13.51
C PRO A 29 42.38 13.66 -14.29
N GLU A 30 42.07 12.52 -14.92
CA GLU A 30 42.77 11.82 -16.02
C GLU A 30 41.78 10.76 -16.55
N SER A 31 41.71 10.25 -17.78
CA SER A 31 42.14 10.56 -19.15
C SER A 31 41.53 9.43 -20.04
N GLN A 32 41.53 9.57 -21.36
CA GLN A 32 40.80 8.79 -22.38
C GLN A 32 41.19 7.30 -22.59
N ASP A 33 40.29 6.59 -23.29
CA ASP A 33 40.46 5.41 -24.18
C ASP A 33 40.86 4.07 -23.52
N SER A 34 40.49 2.85 -23.95
CA SER A 34 39.79 2.28 -25.11
C SER A 34 39.57 0.77 -24.86
N ASP A 35 38.54 0.19 -25.50
CA ASP A 35 38.41 -1.16 -26.09
C ASP A 35 38.77 -2.48 -25.35
N GLU A 36 37.95 -3.46 -25.71
CA GLU A 36 37.86 -4.89 -25.37
C GLU A 36 39.18 -5.70 -25.42
N SER A 37 39.32 -6.67 -24.49
CA SER A 37 39.57 -8.09 -24.82
C SER A 37 39.75 -8.98 -23.58
N GLU A 38 39.22 -10.21 -23.67
CA GLU A 38 39.34 -11.30 -22.70
C GLU A 38 40.81 -11.67 -22.40
N ASN A 39 41.12 -11.98 -21.13
CA ASN A 39 42.13 -12.99 -20.83
C ASN A 39 41.81 -13.74 -19.52
N ASP A 40 41.41 -15.00 -19.68
CA ASP A 40 41.21 -16.01 -18.64
C ASP A 40 42.58 -16.58 -18.25
N SER A 41 43.27 -15.98 -17.26
CA SER A 41 44.36 -16.64 -16.53
C SER A 41 44.88 -15.78 -15.37
N GLU A 42 44.23 -15.89 -14.21
CA GLU A 42 44.84 -15.99 -12.88
C GLU A 42 43.74 -15.84 -11.80
N LYS A 43 42.84 -16.83 -11.70
CA LYS A 43 42.04 -16.95 -10.48
C LYS A 43 43.00 -17.18 -9.31
N SER A 44 43.01 -16.23 -8.37
CA SER A 44 43.73 -16.31 -7.10
C SER A 44 43.54 -17.69 -6.46
N LEU A 45 44.60 -18.24 -5.86
CA LEU A 45 44.56 -19.51 -5.13
C LEU A 45 43.40 -19.53 -4.11
N ALA A 46 43.10 -18.38 -3.49
CA ALA A 46 41.98 -18.24 -2.56
C ALA A 46 40.61 -18.45 -3.23
N GLN A 47 40.45 -18.00 -4.48
CA GLN A 47 39.19 -18.14 -5.21
C GLN A 47 38.98 -19.57 -5.69
N ARG A 48 40.05 -20.27 -6.08
CA ARG A 48 40.00 -21.70 -6.39
C ARG A 48 39.67 -22.54 -5.16
N LEU A 49 40.29 -22.25 -4.01
CA LEU A 49 39.98 -22.93 -2.75
C LEU A 49 38.54 -22.68 -2.28
N LEU A 50 38.00 -21.49 -2.52
CA LEU A 50 36.61 -21.17 -2.18
C LEU A 50 35.62 -21.90 -3.09
N GLU A 51 35.89 -21.95 -4.40
CA GLU A 51 35.07 -22.69 -5.37
C GLU A 51 35.07 -24.19 -5.04
N GLU A 52 36.24 -24.76 -4.69
CA GLU A 52 36.37 -26.15 -4.25
C GLU A 52 35.58 -26.40 -2.95
N ARG A 53 35.64 -25.47 -1.99
CA ARG A 53 34.88 -25.57 -0.73
C ARG A 53 33.37 -25.48 -0.91
N ILE A 54 32.90 -24.66 -1.86
CA ILE A 54 31.47 -24.54 -2.18
C ILE A 54 30.95 -25.85 -2.78
N GLU A 55 31.75 -26.49 -3.62
CA GLU A 55 31.34 -27.75 -4.25
C GLU A 55 31.31 -28.91 -3.24
N GLU A 56 32.28 -28.97 -2.33
CA GLU A 56 32.26 -29.91 -1.18
C GLU A 56 31.00 -29.73 -0.31
N LEU A 57 30.64 -28.49 0.00
CA LEU A 57 29.47 -28.19 0.84
C LEU A 57 28.15 -28.54 0.15
N LYS A 58 28.06 -28.40 -1.18
CA LYS A 58 26.87 -28.85 -1.93
C LYS A 58 26.72 -30.37 -1.89
N GLU A 59 27.82 -31.11 -2.05
CA GLU A 59 27.77 -32.57 -1.95
C GLU A 59 27.41 -33.03 -0.52
N GLU A 60 27.93 -32.35 0.51
CA GLU A 60 27.54 -32.62 1.91
C GLU A 60 26.06 -32.33 2.16
N LEU A 61 25.54 -31.23 1.60
CA LEU A 61 24.11 -30.88 1.69
C LEU A 61 23.25 -31.93 0.99
N GLU A 62 23.60 -32.35 -0.23
CA GLU A 62 22.85 -33.36 -0.98
C GLU A 62 22.85 -34.72 -0.25
N LYS A 63 24.00 -35.10 0.33
CA LYS A 63 24.08 -36.30 1.18
C LYS A 63 23.20 -36.17 2.43
N ALA A 64 23.24 -35.03 3.12
CA ALA A 64 22.41 -34.76 4.28
C ALA A 64 20.90 -34.76 3.95
N GLU A 65 20.51 -34.17 2.81
CA GLU A 65 19.13 -34.17 2.32
C GLU A 65 18.67 -35.59 1.93
N SER A 66 19.54 -36.38 1.31
CA SER A 66 19.25 -37.78 0.97
C SER A 66 19.15 -38.68 2.21
N GLU A 67 19.96 -38.41 3.24
CA GLU A 67 19.95 -39.12 4.51
C GLU A 67 18.75 -38.71 5.36
N LEU A 68 18.38 -37.43 5.36
CA LEU A 68 17.12 -36.94 5.92
C LEU A 68 15.92 -37.58 5.20
N ALA A 69 15.93 -37.67 3.87
CA ALA A 69 14.89 -38.33 3.10
C ALA A 69 14.76 -39.83 3.41
N ARG A 70 15.88 -40.49 3.74
CA ARG A 70 15.90 -41.89 4.22
C ARG A 70 15.41 -42.02 5.67
N LEU A 71 15.79 -41.11 6.55
CA LEU A 71 15.35 -41.08 7.96
C LEU A 71 13.86 -40.74 8.11
N VAL A 72 13.32 -39.91 7.21
CA VAL A 72 11.89 -39.55 7.14
C VAL A 72 11.08 -40.57 6.32
N GLY A 73 11.73 -41.63 5.81
CA GLY A 73 11.09 -42.77 5.19
C GLY A 73 10.27 -43.59 6.19
N HIS A 74 8.94 -43.50 6.07
CA HIS A 74 7.89 -44.29 6.77
C HIS A 74 7.32 -43.77 8.09
N GLU A 75 7.49 -42.49 8.41
CA GLU A 75 6.48 -41.75 9.18
C GLU A 75 6.32 -40.36 8.56
N GLN A 76 5.40 -40.25 7.58
CA GLN A 76 4.75 -38.97 7.36
C GLN A 76 4.16 -38.60 8.74
N PRO A 77 4.57 -37.48 9.36
CA PRO A 77 3.90 -37.06 10.58
C PRO A 77 2.44 -36.95 10.21
N ASN A 78 1.62 -37.69 10.94
CA ASN A 78 0.19 -37.72 10.84
C ASN A 78 -0.32 -36.27 10.99
N ARG A 79 -0.34 -35.52 9.87
CA ARG A 79 -1.00 -34.23 9.71
C ARG A 79 -2.48 -34.54 9.80
N LYS A 80 -2.95 -34.71 11.03
CA LYS A 80 -4.37 -34.68 11.34
C LYS A 80 -4.87 -33.29 10.96
N GLY A 81 -5.47 -33.19 9.78
CA GLY A 81 -6.43 -32.14 9.41
C GLY A 81 -5.84 -30.78 9.04
N VAL A 82 -4.99 -30.69 8.01
CA VAL A 82 -4.91 -29.42 7.26
C VAL A 82 -6.10 -29.40 6.30
N THR A 83 -7.18 -28.72 6.69
CA THR A 83 -8.32 -28.46 5.82
C THR A 83 -7.91 -27.38 4.82
N TYR A 84 -7.59 -27.75 3.59
CA TYR A 84 -7.37 -26.74 2.56
C TYR A 84 -8.67 -26.00 2.28
N VAL A 85 -8.65 -24.66 2.35
CA VAL A 85 -9.74 -23.81 1.85
C VAL A 85 -10.06 -24.28 0.43
N SER A 86 -11.28 -24.76 0.24
CA SER A 86 -11.66 -25.54 -0.92
C SER A 86 -11.81 -24.64 -2.16
N ARG A 87 -11.74 -25.21 -3.36
CA ARG A 87 -12.15 -24.53 -4.60
C ARG A 87 -13.60 -24.02 -4.56
N GLU A 88 -14.40 -24.46 -3.59
CA GLU A 88 -15.80 -24.04 -3.46
C GLU A 88 -15.93 -22.71 -2.70
N ASP A 89 -14.95 -22.37 -1.84
CA ASP A 89 -14.93 -21.15 -1.04
C ASP A 89 -14.61 -19.91 -1.88
N SER A 90 -13.98 -20.09 -3.04
CA SER A 90 -13.73 -19.00 -3.99
C SER A 90 -15.02 -18.39 -4.52
N GLY A 91 -16.14 -19.14 -4.56
CA GLY A 91 -17.43 -18.66 -5.03
C GLY A 91 -18.03 -17.52 -4.21
N ALA A 92 -17.52 -17.28 -3.01
CA ALA A 92 -17.90 -16.15 -2.15
C ALA A 92 -17.01 -14.91 -2.37
N LEU A 93 -15.91 -15.02 -3.12
CA LEU A 93 -15.01 -13.89 -3.39
C LEU A 93 -15.58 -13.00 -4.49
N VAL A 94 -15.34 -11.71 -4.34
CA VAL A 94 -15.91 -10.66 -5.19
C VAL A 94 -14.79 -9.77 -5.69
N VAL A 95 -14.79 -9.53 -7.00
CA VAL A 95 -13.94 -8.53 -7.64
C VAL A 95 -14.74 -7.24 -7.78
N VAL A 96 -14.15 -6.12 -7.34
CA VAL A 96 -14.71 -4.78 -7.51
C VAL A 96 -13.93 -4.07 -8.60
N ARG A 97 -14.59 -3.67 -9.69
CA ARG A 97 -13.94 -3.09 -10.86
C ARG A 97 -14.59 -1.78 -11.28
N SER A 98 -13.79 -0.72 -11.39
CA SER A 98 -14.16 0.54 -12.06
C SER A 98 -13.09 0.92 -13.08
N ASP A 99 -13.34 1.97 -13.88
CA ASP A 99 -12.38 2.44 -14.89
C ASP A 99 -11.04 2.89 -14.28
N ASN A 100 -11.06 3.34 -13.01
CA ASN A 100 -9.91 3.95 -12.34
C ASN A 100 -9.48 3.25 -11.04
N SER A 101 -10.23 2.22 -10.60
CA SER A 101 -9.93 1.48 -9.37
C SER A 101 -10.21 -0.02 -9.52
N SER A 102 -9.44 -0.83 -8.80
CA SER A 102 -9.73 -2.24 -8.62
C SER A 102 -9.55 -2.58 -7.14
N GLY A 103 -10.40 -3.47 -6.66
CA GLY A 103 -10.33 -3.97 -5.29
C GLY A 103 -11.00 -5.33 -5.19
N SER A 104 -11.01 -5.84 -3.96
CA SER A 104 -11.56 -7.14 -3.65
C SER A 104 -12.58 -7.03 -2.53
N GLY A 105 -13.38 -8.07 -2.38
CA GLY A 105 -14.29 -8.26 -1.27
C GLY A 105 -14.74 -9.70 -1.21
N PHE A 106 -15.62 -9.99 -0.28
CA PHE A 106 -16.20 -11.32 -0.16
C PHE A 106 -17.58 -11.25 0.45
N ILE A 107 -18.33 -12.32 0.24
CA ILE A 107 -19.66 -12.48 0.79
C ILE A 107 -19.54 -13.29 2.06
N ALA A 108 -20.06 -12.77 3.16
CA ALA A 108 -20.02 -13.44 4.43
C ALA A 108 -21.36 -13.42 5.14
N ARG A 109 -21.58 -14.45 5.96
CA ARG A 109 -22.70 -14.50 6.88
C ARG A 109 -22.28 -13.89 8.21
N LEU A 110 -22.96 -12.82 8.61
CA LEU A 110 -22.78 -12.21 9.92
C LEU A 110 -24.11 -12.28 10.67
N LYS A 111 -24.15 -13.10 11.74
CA LYS A 111 -25.40 -13.52 12.39
C LYS A 111 -26.30 -14.21 11.36
N ASP A 112 -27.55 -13.77 11.23
CA ASP A 112 -28.54 -14.38 10.33
C ASP A 112 -28.70 -13.62 8.99
N LYS A 113 -27.73 -12.75 8.65
CA LYS A 113 -27.78 -11.92 7.44
C LYS A 113 -26.53 -12.10 6.60
N THR A 114 -26.71 -11.95 5.29
CA THR A 114 -25.61 -11.99 4.31
C THR A 114 -25.15 -10.58 3.99
N PHE A 115 -23.84 -10.38 3.97
CA PHE A 115 -23.21 -9.11 3.67
C PHE A 115 -22.14 -9.28 2.61
N PHE A 116 -22.03 -8.28 1.76
CA PHE A 116 -20.77 -8.00 1.06
C PHE A 116 -19.83 -7.28 2.02
N VAL A 117 -18.61 -7.78 2.17
CA VAL A 117 -17.58 -7.28 3.10
C VAL A 117 -16.37 -6.84 2.29
N THR A 118 -15.85 -5.65 2.58
CA THR A 118 -14.67 -5.05 1.93
C THR A 118 -14.10 -3.91 2.80
N ASN A 119 -13.09 -3.17 2.29
CA ASN A 119 -12.63 -1.92 2.90
C ASN A 119 -13.55 -0.74 2.57
N ILE A 120 -13.57 0.28 3.42
CA ILE A 120 -14.29 1.53 3.18
C ILE A 120 -13.72 2.24 1.96
N HIS A 121 -12.40 2.28 1.77
CA HIS A 121 -11.82 2.93 0.59
C HIS A 121 -12.18 2.22 -0.72
N VAL A 122 -12.25 0.87 -0.70
CA VAL A 122 -12.68 0.09 -1.88
C VAL A 122 -14.15 0.36 -2.18
N LEU A 123 -15.02 0.30 -1.16
CA LEU A 123 -16.44 0.58 -1.33
C LEU A 123 -16.66 2.04 -1.76
N GLY A 124 -15.94 3.00 -1.18
CA GLY A 124 -16.04 4.42 -1.53
C GLY A 124 -15.69 4.71 -2.99
N ALA A 125 -14.73 3.98 -3.55
CA ALA A 125 -14.37 4.05 -4.96
C ALA A 125 -15.25 3.20 -5.90
N ALA A 126 -16.25 2.48 -5.37
CA ALA A 126 -17.08 1.55 -6.15
C ALA A 126 -18.28 2.21 -6.87
N ARG A 127 -18.31 3.54 -7.00
CA ARG A 127 -19.40 4.23 -7.69
C ARG A 127 -19.43 3.84 -9.17
N GLY A 128 -20.50 3.17 -9.59
CA GLY A 128 -20.62 2.65 -10.95
C GLY A 128 -19.73 1.44 -11.24
N ALA A 129 -19.08 0.88 -10.22
CA ALA A 129 -18.25 -0.30 -10.37
C ALA A 129 -19.10 -1.55 -10.63
N GLU A 130 -18.51 -2.48 -11.37
CA GLU A 130 -19.02 -3.84 -11.51
C GLU A 130 -18.51 -4.69 -10.33
N LEU A 131 -19.44 -5.32 -9.61
CA LEU A 131 -19.13 -6.25 -8.53
C LEU A 131 -19.51 -7.64 -8.98
N THR A 132 -18.52 -8.51 -9.17
CA THR A 132 -18.74 -9.82 -9.76
C THR A 132 -18.02 -10.89 -8.93
N THR A 133 -18.69 -12.00 -8.66
CA THR A 133 -18.04 -13.16 -8.05
C THR A 133 -17.06 -13.81 -9.02
N VAL A 134 -16.16 -14.66 -8.52
CA VAL A 134 -15.25 -15.43 -9.38
C VAL A 134 -15.99 -16.38 -10.35
N ASN A 135 -17.24 -16.71 -10.04
CA ASN A 135 -18.10 -17.53 -10.88
C ASN A 135 -18.86 -16.70 -11.94
N GLY A 136 -18.63 -15.39 -12.00
CA GLY A 136 -19.27 -14.49 -12.96
C GLY A 136 -20.63 -13.95 -12.53
N GLU A 137 -21.04 -14.15 -11.28
CA GLU A 137 -22.34 -13.68 -10.79
C GLU A 137 -22.24 -12.23 -10.32
N ALA A 138 -23.11 -11.36 -10.85
CA ALA A 138 -23.14 -9.96 -10.47
C ALA A 138 -23.81 -9.74 -9.11
N ILE A 139 -23.22 -8.88 -8.28
CA ILE A 139 -23.73 -8.51 -6.96
C ILE A 139 -24.37 -7.13 -7.03
N LYS A 140 -25.60 -7.04 -6.54
CA LYS A 140 -26.31 -5.77 -6.38
C LYS A 140 -26.23 -5.31 -4.93
N LEU A 141 -25.63 -4.15 -4.72
CA LEU A 141 -25.56 -3.52 -3.41
C LEU A 141 -26.90 -2.88 -3.03
N THR A 142 -27.26 -2.98 -1.76
CA THR A 142 -28.38 -2.21 -1.21
C THR A 142 -27.98 -0.74 -0.97
N PRO A 143 -28.92 0.22 -0.91
CA PRO A 143 -28.58 1.64 -0.78
C PRO A 143 -27.89 2.05 0.53
N THR A 144 -27.78 1.15 1.52
CA THR A 144 -27.25 1.43 2.85
C THR A 144 -26.06 0.52 3.14
N ALA A 145 -24.94 1.11 3.53
CA ALA A 145 -23.78 0.42 4.04
C ALA A 145 -23.62 0.68 5.54
N TYR A 146 -22.90 -0.23 6.21
CA TYR A 146 -22.39 0.00 7.56
C TYR A 146 -20.88 0.05 7.46
N VAL A 147 -20.30 1.18 7.87
CA VAL A 147 -18.85 1.39 7.86
C VAL A 147 -18.35 1.47 9.28
N SER A 148 -17.18 0.90 9.55
CA SER A 148 -16.56 1.05 10.85
C SER A 148 -16.14 2.49 11.03
N LYS A 149 -16.42 3.03 12.21
CA LYS A 149 -15.91 4.35 12.57
C LYS A 149 -14.40 4.33 12.52
N ARG A 150 -13.75 3.31 13.11
CA ARG A 150 -12.31 3.30 13.45
C ARG A 150 -11.40 2.54 12.50
N ARG A 151 -11.93 1.49 11.88
CA ARG A 151 -11.17 0.58 11.02
C ARG A 151 -11.61 0.79 9.57
N ASP A 152 -10.78 0.42 8.62
CA ASP A 152 -11.15 0.47 7.20
C ASP A 152 -12.01 -0.74 6.83
N LEU A 153 -13.21 -0.84 7.43
CA LEU A 153 -14.13 -1.96 7.27
C LEU A 153 -15.49 -1.46 6.79
N ALA A 154 -16.01 -2.06 5.73
CA ALA A 154 -17.36 -1.81 5.25
C ALA A 154 -18.12 -3.13 5.07
N ILE A 155 -19.39 -3.14 5.48
CA ILE A 155 -20.32 -4.21 5.20
C ILE A 155 -21.59 -3.66 4.55
N VAL A 156 -22.07 -4.31 3.51
CA VAL A 156 -23.29 -3.93 2.80
C VAL A 156 -24.24 -5.12 2.83
N PRO A 157 -25.47 -4.99 3.37
CA PRO A 157 -26.47 -6.06 3.27
C PRO A 157 -26.74 -6.36 1.80
N ILE A 158 -26.82 -7.63 1.45
CA ILE A 158 -27.17 -8.08 0.10
C ILE A 158 -28.20 -9.20 0.17
N ASP A 159 -29.04 -9.30 -0.87
CA ASP A 159 -29.86 -10.47 -1.11
C ASP A 159 -29.04 -11.46 -1.93
N TRP A 160 -28.62 -12.56 -1.30
CA TRP A 160 -27.67 -13.50 -1.89
C TRP A 160 -27.95 -14.93 -1.44
N SER A 161 -28.07 -15.81 -2.43
CA SER A 161 -28.32 -17.25 -2.26
C SER A 161 -27.12 -18.14 -2.62
N GLY A 162 -26.03 -17.54 -3.09
CA GLY A 162 -24.80 -18.26 -3.46
C GLY A 162 -23.93 -18.62 -2.26
N ARG A 163 -22.66 -18.94 -2.55
CA ARG A 163 -21.66 -19.29 -1.52
C ARG A 163 -21.36 -18.07 -0.63
N VAL A 164 -21.05 -18.36 0.64
CA VAL A 164 -20.68 -17.36 1.65
C VAL A 164 -19.53 -17.91 2.48
N LEU A 165 -18.69 -17.02 3.02
CA LEU A 165 -17.67 -17.35 4.01
C LEU A 165 -18.20 -17.13 5.43
N ASP A 166 -17.70 -17.93 6.35
CA ASP A 166 -17.91 -17.72 7.78
C ASP A 166 -16.82 -16.80 8.35
N ILE A 167 -17.24 -15.84 9.17
CA ILE A 167 -16.33 -14.94 9.90
C ILE A 167 -16.15 -15.49 11.31
N SER A 168 -14.92 -15.44 11.81
CA SER A 168 -14.62 -15.81 13.19
C SER A 168 -15.46 -14.96 14.16
N LYS A 169 -16.23 -15.63 15.03
CA LYS A 169 -17.15 -14.99 16.00
C LYS A 169 -16.42 -14.36 17.19
N SER A 170 -15.19 -14.78 17.42
CA SER A 170 -14.31 -14.26 18.47
C SER A 170 -12.90 -14.69 18.11
N LEU A 171 -12.03 -13.73 17.81
CA LEU A 171 -10.59 -13.95 17.80
C LEU A 171 -10.06 -13.63 19.21
N ASN A 172 -10.74 -14.11 20.26
CA ASN A 172 -10.10 -14.22 21.56
C ASN A 172 -8.84 -15.06 21.36
N PHE A 173 -7.77 -14.67 22.04
CA PHE A 173 -6.41 -15.22 21.91
C PHE A 173 -6.31 -16.76 22.00
N ASP A 174 -7.37 -17.46 22.40
CA ASP A 174 -7.39 -18.91 22.58
C ASP A 174 -7.54 -19.70 21.26
N ASN A 175 -7.90 -19.07 20.14
CA ASN A 175 -8.20 -19.78 18.87
C ASN A 175 -7.32 -19.40 17.68
N VAL A 176 -6.50 -18.34 17.79
CA VAL A 176 -5.63 -17.88 16.69
C VAL A 176 -4.31 -17.40 17.26
N GLU A 177 -3.21 -17.97 16.80
CA GLU A 177 -1.85 -17.80 17.29
C GLU A 177 -0.90 -17.28 16.19
N ILE A 178 0.19 -16.63 16.62
CA ILE A 178 1.27 -16.22 15.72
C ILE A 178 1.99 -17.47 15.19
N GLY A 179 2.27 -17.50 13.90
CA GLY A 179 2.89 -18.64 13.20
C GLY A 179 1.88 -19.56 12.51
N GLU A 180 0.58 -19.43 12.79
CA GLU A 180 -0.45 -20.23 12.12
C GLU A 180 -0.63 -19.84 10.66
N SER A 181 -1.00 -20.83 9.85
CA SER A 181 -1.11 -20.68 8.40
C SER A 181 -2.39 -19.96 8.00
N VAL A 182 -2.24 -18.99 7.10
CA VAL A 182 -3.33 -18.21 6.53
C VAL A 182 -3.26 -18.19 5.01
N THR A 183 -4.38 -17.86 4.40
CA THR A 183 -4.48 -17.62 2.98
C THR A 183 -5.26 -16.34 2.73
N VAL A 184 -4.70 -15.46 1.89
CA VAL A 184 -5.41 -14.31 1.33
C VAL A 184 -5.86 -14.67 -0.08
N MET A 185 -7.14 -14.51 -0.37
CA MET A 185 -7.68 -14.75 -1.71
C MET A 185 -8.28 -13.47 -2.29
N GLY A 186 -7.79 -13.04 -3.44
CA GLY A 186 -8.08 -11.71 -3.96
C GLY A 186 -7.67 -11.48 -5.39
N ASN A 187 -8.11 -10.37 -5.97
CA ASN A 187 -7.70 -9.93 -7.29
C ASN A 187 -6.33 -9.25 -7.23
N SER A 188 -5.23 -10.02 -7.13
CA SER A 188 -3.89 -9.43 -7.12
C SER A 188 -3.66 -8.56 -8.36
N SER A 189 -3.17 -7.35 -8.14
CA SER A 189 -2.81 -6.37 -9.18
C SER A 189 -3.96 -5.95 -10.10
N GLY A 190 -5.22 -6.23 -9.76
CA GLY A 190 -6.35 -5.88 -10.62
C GLY A 190 -6.43 -6.70 -11.91
N ALA A 191 -5.74 -7.84 -12.00
CA ALA A 191 -5.65 -8.68 -13.21
C ALA A 191 -6.96 -9.40 -13.59
N ASN A 192 -8.04 -9.19 -12.83
CA ASN A 192 -9.35 -9.83 -12.95
C ASN A 192 -9.28 -11.36 -12.75
N VAL A 193 -8.26 -11.82 -12.01
CA VAL A 193 -8.09 -13.22 -11.64
C VAL A 193 -7.87 -13.28 -10.14
N THR A 194 -8.66 -14.10 -9.46
CA THR A 194 -8.43 -14.35 -8.04
C THR A 194 -7.17 -15.18 -7.87
N THR A 195 -6.17 -14.59 -7.24
CA THR A 195 -4.95 -15.24 -6.78
C THR A 195 -5.11 -15.73 -5.35
N ARG A 196 -4.40 -16.81 -5.04
CA ARG A 196 -4.24 -17.33 -3.69
C ARG A 196 -2.84 -16.96 -3.20
N LEU A 197 -2.76 -16.27 -2.07
CA LEU A 197 -1.50 -15.88 -1.43
C LEU A 197 -1.45 -16.58 -0.08
N ASP A 198 -0.57 -17.57 0.04
CA ASP A 198 -0.36 -18.30 1.29
C ASP A 198 0.66 -17.55 2.17
N GLY A 199 0.47 -17.63 3.48
CA GLY A 199 1.38 -17.02 4.45
C GLY A 199 1.11 -17.52 5.86
N VAL A 200 1.69 -16.83 6.84
CA VAL A 200 1.46 -17.08 8.27
C VAL A 200 1.11 -15.79 8.98
N ILE A 201 0.49 -15.91 10.15
CA ILE A 201 0.25 -14.80 11.06
C ILE A 201 1.59 -14.38 11.66
N ARG A 202 1.95 -13.10 11.51
CA ARG A 202 3.19 -12.52 12.05
C ARG A 202 2.96 -11.70 13.31
N GLY A 203 1.78 -11.11 13.44
CA GLY A 203 1.46 -10.24 14.57
C GLY A 203 -0.04 -10.12 14.78
N ILE A 204 -0.44 -10.05 16.04
CA ILE A 204 -1.85 -9.88 16.43
C ILE A 204 -1.95 -8.64 17.31
N GLY A 205 -2.61 -7.61 16.78
CA GLY A 205 -2.96 -6.41 17.51
C GLY A 205 -4.43 -6.38 17.95
N PRO A 206 -4.84 -5.36 18.71
CA PRO A 206 -6.23 -5.23 19.17
C PRO A 206 -7.25 -5.01 18.04
N ASN A 207 -6.81 -4.47 16.90
CA ASN A 207 -7.68 -4.16 15.75
C ASN A 207 -7.16 -4.74 14.43
N GLU A 208 -5.91 -5.20 14.41
CA GLU A 208 -5.16 -5.48 13.19
C GLU A 208 -4.47 -6.84 13.33
N ILE A 209 -4.24 -7.46 12.19
CA ILE A 209 -3.46 -8.68 12.04
C ILE A 209 -2.39 -8.43 11.00
N GLU A 210 -1.17 -8.84 11.28
CA GLU A 210 -0.07 -8.82 10.34
C GLU A 210 0.14 -10.23 9.80
N VAL A 211 0.31 -10.34 8.49
CA VAL A 211 0.50 -11.61 7.80
C VAL A 211 1.69 -11.54 6.86
N SER A 212 2.35 -12.68 6.62
CA SER A 212 3.43 -12.77 5.65
C SER A 212 2.97 -12.99 4.21
N ALA A 213 1.65 -13.11 3.99
CA ALA A 213 1.10 -13.22 2.64
C ALA A 213 1.34 -11.88 1.92
N GLU A 214 2.16 -11.90 0.87
CA GLU A 214 2.62 -10.72 0.13
C GLU A 214 1.54 -10.17 -0.80
N PHE A 215 0.51 -9.55 -0.21
CA PHE A 215 -0.55 -8.95 -1.00
C PHE A 215 -0.18 -7.54 -1.47
N VAL A 216 -0.51 -7.27 -2.74
CA VAL A 216 -0.28 -5.99 -3.42
C VAL A 216 -1.58 -5.19 -3.59
N PRO A 217 -1.53 -3.91 -4.03
CA PRO A 217 -2.73 -3.16 -4.40
C PRO A 217 -3.66 -3.97 -5.32
N GLY A 218 -4.96 -3.96 -5.03
CA GLY A 218 -5.99 -4.83 -5.64
C GLY A 218 -6.49 -5.94 -4.71
N ASN A 219 -5.67 -6.39 -3.75
CA ASN A 219 -6.10 -7.32 -2.70
C ASN A 219 -6.79 -6.64 -1.51
N SER A 220 -6.83 -5.31 -1.48
CA SER A 220 -7.60 -4.58 -0.47
C SER A 220 -9.06 -5.06 -0.47
N GLY A 221 -9.53 -5.48 0.70
CA GLY A 221 -10.85 -6.02 0.94
C GLY A 221 -10.94 -7.54 0.83
N SER A 222 -9.86 -8.22 0.43
CA SER A 222 -9.80 -9.69 0.41
C SER A 222 -9.89 -10.30 1.81
N PRO A 223 -10.55 -11.47 1.96
CA PRO A 223 -10.54 -12.19 3.22
C PRO A 223 -9.14 -12.74 3.51
N ILE A 224 -8.72 -12.61 4.76
CA ILE A 224 -7.62 -13.36 5.35
C ILE A 224 -8.25 -14.57 6.05
N ILE A 225 -8.04 -15.75 5.50
CA ILE A 225 -8.66 -17.00 5.97
C ILE A 225 -7.63 -17.78 6.77
N HIS A 226 -8.03 -18.24 7.95
CA HIS A 226 -7.24 -19.18 8.72
C HIS A 226 -7.36 -20.57 8.12
N ASN A 227 -6.24 -21.21 7.76
CA ASN A 227 -6.27 -22.44 6.97
C ASN A 227 -6.91 -23.60 7.75
N GLU A 228 -6.54 -23.82 9.01
CA GLU A 228 -7.08 -24.95 9.78
C GLU A 228 -8.56 -24.76 10.16
N LEU A 229 -8.93 -23.56 10.60
CA LEU A 229 -10.31 -23.22 10.99
C LEU A 229 -11.26 -23.04 9.80
N GLY A 230 -10.73 -22.69 8.61
CA GLY A 230 -11.54 -22.38 7.43
C GLY A 230 -12.40 -21.12 7.54
N VAL A 231 -12.12 -20.24 8.51
CA VAL A 231 -12.90 -19.01 8.76
C VAL A 231 -12.09 -17.76 8.44
N VAL A 232 -12.79 -16.68 8.11
CA VAL A 232 -12.19 -15.36 7.90
C VAL A 232 -11.81 -14.75 9.26
N ILE A 233 -10.54 -14.39 9.41
CA ILE A 233 -9.98 -13.78 10.62
C ILE A 233 -9.64 -12.29 10.44
N GLY A 234 -9.63 -11.80 9.20
CA GLY A 234 -9.44 -10.38 8.92
C GLY A 234 -9.69 -10.06 7.46
N ILE A 235 -9.54 -8.79 7.11
CA ILE A 235 -9.54 -8.34 5.72
C ILE A 235 -8.23 -7.65 5.39
N ALA A 236 -7.61 -8.03 4.26
CA ALA A 236 -6.41 -7.38 3.77
C ALA A 236 -6.73 -5.90 3.48
N ALA A 237 -5.85 -4.99 3.91
CA ALA A 237 -6.19 -3.56 3.92
C ALA A 237 -5.06 -2.67 3.39
N TYR A 238 -3.87 -2.77 3.99
CA TYR A 238 -2.74 -1.93 3.62
C TYR A 238 -1.43 -2.65 3.85
N LEU A 239 -0.40 -2.12 3.22
CA LEU A 239 0.97 -2.51 3.49
C LEU A 239 1.74 -1.27 3.94
N ARG A 240 2.80 -1.48 4.70
CA ARG A 240 3.66 -0.40 5.18
C ARG A 240 5.11 -0.75 4.91
N ASP A 241 5.80 0.20 4.30
CA ASP A 241 7.24 0.09 4.09
C ASP A 241 7.96 0.42 5.40
N PHE A 242 8.59 -0.60 6.00
CA PHE A 242 9.46 -0.41 7.16
C PHE A 242 10.93 -0.45 6.78
N ARG A 243 11.26 -0.47 5.48
CA ARG A 243 12.64 -0.25 5.03
C ARG A 243 13.07 1.12 5.53
N SER A 244 13.96 1.11 6.50
CA SER A 244 14.51 2.30 7.13
C SER A 244 15.99 2.35 6.80
N ASP A 245 16.53 3.55 6.60
CA ASP A 245 17.99 3.76 6.62
C ASP A 245 18.57 3.67 8.06
N SER A 246 17.86 3.01 8.99
CA SER A 246 18.35 2.81 10.35
C SER A 246 19.27 1.59 10.39
N LYS A 247 20.52 1.83 10.81
CA LYS A 247 21.52 0.78 11.09
C LYS A 247 21.05 -0.27 12.12
N TRP A 248 19.92 -0.03 12.79
CA TRP A 248 19.37 -0.88 13.84
C TRP A 248 18.42 -1.95 13.33
N THR A 249 17.82 -1.76 12.15
CA THR A 249 16.93 -2.75 11.52
C THR A 249 17.53 -3.35 10.25
N GLU A 250 18.64 -2.79 9.76
CA GLU A 250 19.39 -3.28 8.60
C GLU A 250 19.71 -4.78 8.73
N GLY A 251 19.25 -5.59 7.77
CA GLY A 251 19.44 -7.05 7.76
C GLY A 251 18.44 -7.86 8.61
N THR A 252 17.40 -7.24 9.17
CA THR A 252 16.32 -7.94 9.90
C THR A 252 15.01 -7.97 9.09
N GLU A 253 14.11 -8.91 9.40
CA GLU A 253 12.76 -8.97 8.80
C GLU A 253 11.88 -7.75 9.14
N PHE A 254 12.32 -6.90 10.08
CA PHE A 254 11.68 -5.63 10.39
C PHE A 254 12.00 -4.53 9.37
N ASN A 255 12.94 -4.79 8.44
CA ASN A 255 13.35 -3.91 7.37
C ASN A 255 12.77 -4.34 6.02
N ASP A 256 11.51 -4.76 6.02
CA ASP A 256 10.77 -5.19 4.83
C ASP A 256 9.42 -4.48 4.73
N ILE A 257 8.78 -4.64 3.57
CA ILE A 257 7.38 -4.26 3.38
C ILE A 257 6.51 -5.24 4.15
N ARG A 258 5.69 -4.73 5.06
CA ARG A 258 4.84 -5.54 5.93
C ARG A 258 3.36 -5.39 5.58
N CYS A 259 2.62 -6.49 5.63
CA CYS A 259 1.25 -6.60 5.15
C CYS A 259 0.25 -6.69 6.32
N PHE A 260 -0.72 -5.76 6.36
CA PHE A 260 -1.68 -5.62 7.47
C PHE A 260 -3.13 -5.75 7.02
N GLY A 261 -3.91 -6.48 7.82
CA GLY A 261 -5.35 -6.55 7.70
C GLY A 261 -6.07 -6.06 8.94
N TYR A 262 -7.33 -5.67 8.78
CA TYR A 262 -8.20 -5.33 9.90
C TYR A 262 -8.97 -6.55 10.38
N ARG A 263 -9.00 -6.75 11.69
CA ARG A 263 -9.80 -7.80 12.32
C ARG A 263 -11.30 -7.49 12.22
N LEU A 264 -12.10 -8.52 11.95
CA LEU A 264 -13.56 -8.43 11.84
C LEU A 264 -14.30 -8.71 13.14
N ASP A 265 -13.56 -8.95 14.23
CA ASP A 265 -14.09 -9.28 15.54
C ASP A 265 -13.93 -8.12 16.55
N GLY A 266 -14.36 -8.37 17.78
CA GLY A 266 -14.33 -7.40 18.87
C GLY A 266 -15.39 -6.31 18.73
N ALA A 267 -15.28 -5.27 19.57
CA ALA A 267 -16.21 -4.16 19.55
C ALA A 267 -15.96 -3.26 18.33
N ILE A 268 -16.76 -3.43 17.27
CA ILE A 268 -16.76 -2.55 16.11
C ILE A 268 -17.90 -1.55 16.24
N GLU A 269 -17.53 -0.27 16.31
CA GLU A 269 -18.49 0.82 16.22
C GLU A 269 -18.89 1.03 14.77
N TRP A 270 -20.13 0.68 14.43
CA TRP A 270 -20.68 0.82 13.08
C TRP A 270 -21.39 2.16 12.91
N GLN A 271 -21.19 2.80 11.77
CA GLN A 271 -21.93 3.95 11.28
C GLN A 271 -22.74 3.51 10.06
N ALA A 272 -24.06 3.67 10.10
CA ALA A 272 -24.91 3.47 8.92
C ALA A 272 -24.79 4.67 7.99
N VAL A 273 -24.57 4.42 6.70
CA VAL A 273 -24.36 5.45 5.68
C VAL A 273 -25.12 5.09 4.41
N ALA A 274 -25.68 6.09 3.71
CA ALA A 274 -26.22 5.89 2.38
C ALA A 274 -25.05 5.75 1.38
N LEU A 275 -25.12 4.81 0.43
CA LEU A 275 -24.03 4.59 -0.52
C LEU A 275 -23.70 5.83 -1.36
N ASP A 276 -24.70 6.57 -1.82
CA ASP A 276 -24.47 7.83 -2.55
C ASP A 276 -23.70 8.86 -1.72
N ASP A 277 -24.02 8.95 -0.42
CA ASP A 277 -23.33 9.84 0.51
C ASP A 277 -21.90 9.37 0.79
N LEU A 278 -21.69 8.06 0.89
CA LEU A 278 -20.36 7.47 1.02
C LEU A 278 -19.49 7.77 -0.21
N TYR A 279 -20.03 7.60 -1.42
CA TYR A 279 -19.31 7.86 -2.67
C TYR A 279 -18.91 9.33 -2.81
N ARG A 280 -19.84 10.25 -2.53
CA ARG A 280 -19.56 11.70 -2.58
C ARG A 280 -18.43 12.10 -1.63
N GLN A 281 -18.45 11.57 -0.42
CA GLN A 281 -17.41 11.86 0.57
C GLN A 281 -16.08 11.17 0.26
N ALA A 282 -16.12 9.97 -0.34
CA ALA A 282 -14.93 9.28 -0.83
C ALA A 282 -14.22 10.10 -1.91
N GLU A 283 -14.98 10.62 -2.88
CA GLU A 283 -14.50 11.47 -3.95
C GLU A 283 -13.91 12.78 -3.40
N ALA A 284 -14.61 13.45 -2.49
CA ALA A 284 -14.12 14.67 -1.85
C ALA A 284 -12.80 14.43 -1.07
N TYR A 285 -12.72 13.33 -0.30
CA TYR A 285 -11.50 12.96 0.41
C TYR A 285 -10.36 12.62 -0.55
N ALA A 286 -10.63 11.86 -1.60
CA ALA A 286 -9.62 11.44 -2.56
C ALA A 286 -9.00 12.62 -3.32
N LEU A 287 -9.82 13.57 -3.75
CA LEU A 287 -9.34 14.81 -4.38
C LEU A 287 -8.44 15.62 -3.42
N PHE A 288 -8.80 15.67 -2.14
CA PHE A 288 -8.00 16.34 -1.13
C PHE A 288 -6.67 15.62 -0.86
N GLU A 289 -6.70 14.29 -0.76
CA GLU A 289 -5.53 13.44 -0.55
C GLU A 289 -4.53 13.57 -1.72
N ASP A 290 -4.99 13.43 -2.96
CA ASP A 290 -4.21 13.58 -4.20
C ASP A 290 -3.57 14.98 -4.29
N ARG A 291 -4.35 16.04 -4.05
CA ARG A 291 -3.82 17.42 -3.97
C ARG A 291 -2.80 17.59 -2.86
N THR A 292 -2.95 16.91 -1.73
CA THR A 292 -2.03 17.01 -0.58
C THR A 292 -0.69 16.35 -0.92
N GLU A 293 -0.73 15.18 -1.53
CA GLU A 293 0.45 14.44 -1.97
C GLU A 293 1.28 15.25 -2.98
N VAL A 294 0.64 15.78 -4.02
CA VAL A 294 1.35 16.57 -5.04
C VAL A 294 2.00 17.80 -4.44
N MET A 295 1.29 18.54 -3.59
CA MET A 295 1.87 19.71 -2.92
C MET A 295 3.01 19.34 -1.98
N TRP A 296 2.90 18.24 -1.24
CA TRP A 296 3.97 17.73 -0.41
C TRP A 296 5.24 17.49 -1.22
N ASN A 297 5.14 16.69 -2.29
CA ASN A 297 6.27 16.35 -3.15
C ASN A 297 6.94 17.59 -3.76
N VAL A 298 6.14 18.52 -4.27
CA VAL A 298 6.65 19.78 -4.83
C VAL A 298 7.37 20.61 -3.78
N SER A 299 6.75 20.79 -2.61
CA SER A 299 7.34 21.59 -1.53
C SER A 299 8.65 20.99 -1.02
N HIS A 300 8.74 19.65 -0.99
CA HIS A 300 9.93 18.92 -0.60
C HIS A 300 11.07 19.12 -1.60
N GLN A 301 10.77 18.94 -2.90
CA GLN A 301 11.76 19.12 -3.97
C GLN A 301 12.30 20.55 -4.01
N LEU A 302 11.42 21.54 -3.90
CA LEU A 302 11.87 22.93 -3.83
C LEU A 302 12.79 23.14 -2.62
N ARG A 303 12.37 22.69 -1.44
CA ARG A 303 13.14 22.89 -0.20
C ARG A 303 14.51 22.23 -0.20
N TYR A 304 14.61 20.98 -0.65
CA TYR A 304 15.81 20.16 -0.45
C TYR A 304 16.62 19.92 -1.72
N GLU A 305 15.97 19.84 -2.87
CA GLU A 305 16.64 19.53 -4.14
C GLU A 305 16.84 20.78 -5.02
N SER A 306 16.18 21.90 -4.68
CA SER A 306 16.13 23.11 -5.52
C SER A 306 15.69 22.81 -6.96
N ASN A 307 14.80 21.83 -7.10
CA ASN A 307 14.28 21.33 -8.36
C ASN A 307 12.74 21.33 -8.32
N LEU A 308 12.10 21.19 -9.47
CA LEU A 308 10.65 21.06 -9.58
C LEU A 308 10.29 20.08 -10.70
N LEU A 309 9.59 19.01 -10.35
CA LEU A 309 9.02 18.12 -11.35
C LEU A 309 7.89 18.79 -12.13
N THR A 310 8.10 18.98 -13.43
CA THR A 310 7.05 19.47 -14.34
C THR A 310 6.05 18.39 -14.74
N ALA A 311 6.23 17.14 -14.29
CA ALA A 311 5.29 16.04 -14.53
C ALA A 311 3.88 16.31 -13.98
N TYR A 312 3.76 17.19 -12.97
CA TYR A 312 2.47 17.63 -12.43
C TYR A 312 1.75 18.68 -13.30
N ARG A 313 2.29 19.05 -14.45
CA ARG A 313 1.64 19.96 -15.40
C ARG A 313 0.28 19.46 -15.88
N ASP A 314 0.13 18.15 -16.05
CA ASP A 314 -1.11 17.53 -16.51
C ASP A 314 -2.03 17.14 -15.34
N HIS A 315 -1.78 17.66 -14.14
CA HIS A 315 -2.61 17.40 -12.98
C HIS A 315 -3.93 18.16 -13.08
N ASP A 316 -5.06 17.44 -13.01
CA ASP A 316 -6.40 18.02 -13.20
C ASP A 316 -6.67 19.26 -12.34
N SER A 317 -6.20 19.25 -11.08
CA SER A 317 -6.47 20.34 -10.14
C SER A 317 -5.32 21.35 -9.94
N LEU A 318 -4.07 20.99 -10.25
CA LEU A 318 -2.88 21.81 -9.93
C LEU A 318 -2.01 22.10 -11.15
N GLY A 319 -2.31 21.50 -12.30
CA GLY A 319 -1.54 21.65 -13.53
C GLY A 319 -1.48 23.08 -14.04
N HIS A 320 -2.56 23.84 -13.84
CA HIS A 320 -2.63 25.26 -14.17
C HIS A 320 -1.53 26.11 -13.50
N LEU A 321 -1.00 25.69 -12.35
CA LEU A 321 0.11 26.37 -11.68
C LEU A 321 1.41 26.31 -12.49
N TYR A 322 1.56 25.30 -13.36
CA TYR A 322 2.78 25.04 -14.12
C TYR A 322 2.84 25.74 -15.49
N GLU A 323 1.81 26.46 -15.90
CA GLU A 323 1.76 27.12 -17.22
C GLU A 323 2.93 28.09 -17.44
N ASP A 324 3.18 28.96 -16.45
CA ASP A 324 4.28 29.94 -16.49
C ASP A 324 5.66 29.29 -16.33
N ILE A 325 5.74 28.22 -15.52
CA ILE A 325 7.01 27.50 -15.29
C ILE A 325 7.44 26.75 -16.55
N SER A 326 6.52 26.08 -17.22
CA SER A 326 6.85 25.20 -18.34
C SER A 326 7.17 25.92 -19.65
N SER A 327 6.75 27.18 -19.80
CA SER A 327 6.90 27.94 -21.05
C SER A 327 8.03 28.98 -21.01
N GLY A 328 8.45 29.42 -19.82
CA GLY A 328 9.40 30.53 -19.68
C GLY A 328 10.49 30.38 -18.61
N PHE A 329 10.52 29.28 -17.85
CA PHE A 329 11.51 29.10 -16.79
C PHE A 329 12.77 28.37 -17.29
N ASP A 330 13.94 29.01 -17.16
CA ASP A 330 15.24 28.40 -17.43
C ASP A 330 15.89 27.91 -16.12
N TRP A 331 15.85 26.59 -15.88
CA TRP A 331 16.43 25.96 -14.68
C TRP A 331 17.94 26.19 -14.56
N ASN A 332 18.67 26.41 -15.66
CA ASN A 332 20.12 26.67 -15.61
C ASN A 332 20.45 28.06 -15.05
N ARG A 333 19.53 29.02 -15.22
CA ARG A 333 19.67 30.38 -14.68
C ARG A 333 19.14 30.49 -13.25
N GLY A 334 18.48 29.44 -12.74
CA GLY A 334 17.95 29.37 -11.39
C GLY A 334 17.21 30.65 -10.99
N THR A 335 17.48 31.16 -9.79
CA THR A 335 16.95 32.43 -9.29
C THR A 335 17.88 33.63 -9.50
N ALA A 336 18.94 33.49 -10.33
CA ALA A 336 19.86 34.60 -10.63
C ALA A 336 19.26 35.62 -11.62
N SER A 337 18.20 35.25 -12.34
CA SER A 337 17.48 36.12 -13.28
C SER A 337 16.25 36.74 -12.61
N PRO A 338 16.05 38.07 -12.65
CA PRO A 338 14.84 38.71 -12.13
C PRO A 338 13.55 38.17 -12.74
N HIS A 339 13.61 37.71 -14.00
CA HIS A 339 12.48 37.08 -14.68
C HIS A 339 12.13 35.72 -14.06
N ASN A 340 13.12 34.87 -13.82
CA ASN A 340 12.92 33.57 -13.19
C ASN A 340 12.44 33.70 -11.74
N SER A 341 13.05 34.60 -10.96
CA SER A 341 12.63 34.86 -9.58
C SER A 341 11.17 35.31 -9.52
N LYS A 342 10.72 36.12 -10.49
CA LYS A 342 9.31 36.51 -10.60
C LYS A 342 8.39 35.34 -10.95
N ILE A 343 8.78 34.46 -11.88
CA ILE A 343 7.99 33.27 -12.24
C ILE A 343 7.87 32.33 -11.02
N LEU A 344 8.99 32.01 -10.37
CA LEU A 344 9.02 31.11 -9.23
C LEU A 344 8.28 31.68 -8.02
N GLY A 345 8.41 32.99 -7.76
CA GLY A 345 7.64 33.68 -6.73
C GLY A 345 6.13 33.63 -6.98
N ARG A 346 5.67 33.77 -8.24
CA ARG A 346 4.26 33.60 -8.59
C ARG A 346 3.78 32.17 -8.32
N PHE A 347 4.53 31.17 -8.76
CA PHE A 347 4.20 29.76 -8.53
C PHE A 347 4.08 29.44 -7.04
N ILE A 348 5.07 29.83 -6.23
CA ILE A 348 5.07 29.59 -4.79
C ILE A 348 3.87 30.25 -4.12
N ASN A 349 3.57 31.51 -4.46
CA ASN A 349 2.41 32.22 -3.92
C ASN A 349 1.10 31.53 -4.29
N GLN A 350 0.93 31.09 -5.54
CA GLN A 350 -0.27 30.36 -5.95
C GLN A 350 -0.37 29.01 -5.24
N MET A 351 0.73 28.26 -5.09
CA MET A 351 0.73 26.98 -4.37
C MET A 351 0.43 27.16 -2.88
N MET A 352 0.94 28.23 -2.24
CA MET A 352 0.58 28.58 -0.87
C MET A 352 -0.92 28.86 -0.71
N ASN A 353 -1.56 29.52 -1.69
CA ASN A 353 -3.01 29.73 -1.69
C ASN A 353 -3.76 28.41 -1.89
N GLU A 354 -3.38 27.63 -2.91
CA GLU A 354 -4.02 26.34 -3.22
C GLU A 354 -3.96 25.34 -2.05
N SER A 355 -2.91 25.40 -1.21
CA SER A 355 -2.77 24.56 -0.01
C SER A 355 -3.80 24.81 1.09
N GLN A 356 -4.60 25.89 0.96
CA GLN A 356 -5.59 26.30 1.96
C GLN A 356 -7.01 26.34 1.39
N ASN A 357 -7.15 26.54 0.08
CA ASN A 357 -8.42 26.85 -0.58
C ASN A 357 -9.50 25.78 -0.36
N ASP A 358 -9.14 24.50 -0.39
CA ASP A 358 -10.08 23.36 -0.30
C ASP A 358 -10.29 22.85 1.13
N VAL A 359 -9.45 23.24 2.10
CA VAL A 359 -9.42 22.65 3.46
C VAL A 359 -10.75 22.77 4.20
N SER A 360 -11.36 23.97 4.21
CA SER A 360 -12.61 24.21 4.94
C SER A 360 -13.78 23.49 4.26
N GLU A 361 -13.86 23.60 2.93
CA GLU A 361 -14.94 23.00 2.15
C GLU A 361 -14.90 21.47 2.25
N THR A 362 -13.74 20.84 2.06
CA THR A 362 -13.58 19.40 2.23
C THR A 362 -13.99 18.98 3.64
N ARG A 363 -13.54 19.69 4.68
CA ARG A 363 -13.88 19.36 6.08
C ARG A 363 -15.39 19.35 6.33
N GLU A 364 -16.13 20.29 5.74
CA GLU A 364 -17.60 20.37 5.86
C GLU A 364 -18.33 19.24 5.13
N GLN A 365 -17.76 18.73 4.03
CA GLN A 365 -18.32 17.62 3.27
C GLN A 365 -18.16 16.28 4.00
N LEU A 366 -17.10 16.09 4.79
CA LEU A 366 -16.79 14.82 5.44
C LEU A 366 -17.59 14.62 6.75
N LYS A 367 -18.52 13.66 6.72
CA LYS A 367 -19.40 13.28 7.84
C LYS A 367 -19.20 11.82 8.28
N VAL A 368 -18.67 10.97 7.41
CA VAL A 368 -18.27 9.61 7.75
C VAL A 368 -17.02 9.66 8.62
N ASP A 369 -17.08 9.02 9.79
CA ASP A 369 -16.03 9.11 10.82
C ASP A 369 -14.67 8.62 10.31
N PHE A 370 -14.68 7.64 9.39
CA PHE A 370 -13.47 7.19 8.70
C PHE A 370 -12.80 8.32 7.90
N TYR A 371 -13.53 8.99 7.01
CA TYR A 371 -12.95 10.06 6.18
C TYR A 371 -12.56 11.28 7.00
N ARG A 372 -13.35 11.65 8.02
CA ARG A 372 -12.98 12.74 8.93
C ARG A 372 -11.62 12.51 9.57
N ARG A 373 -11.41 11.32 10.13
CA ARG A 373 -10.11 10.99 10.73
C ARG A 373 -9.00 10.90 9.70
N SER A 374 -9.27 10.32 8.54
CA SER A 374 -8.26 10.24 7.47
C SER A 374 -7.85 11.64 7.03
N PHE A 375 -8.79 12.56 6.88
CA PHE A 375 -8.53 13.98 6.63
C PHE A 375 -7.72 14.63 7.75
N ASP A 376 -8.15 14.46 9.01
CA ASP A 376 -7.45 15.04 10.16
C ASP A 376 -6.01 14.53 10.30
N ARG A 377 -5.69 13.31 9.85
CA ARG A 377 -4.32 12.78 9.83
C ARG A 377 -3.40 13.48 8.83
N ILE A 378 -3.96 14.02 7.75
CA ILE A 378 -3.16 14.48 6.60
C ILE A 378 -3.23 15.98 6.38
N VAL A 379 -4.23 16.66 6.94
CA VAL A 379 -4.42 18.11 6.78
C VAL A 379 -3.20 18.91 7.26
N ASP A 380 -2.50 18.46 8.30
CA ASP A 380 -1.32 19.14 8.83
C ASP A 380 -0.12 19.11 7.85
N TYR A 381 -0.11 18.19 6.88
CA TYR A 381 0.88 18.25 5.80
C TYR A 381 0.74 19.52 4.95
N ARG A 382 -0.45 20.12 4.86
CA ARG A 382 -0.65 21.43 4.21
C ARG A 382 0.13 22.54 4.92
N GLU A 383 0.25 22.47 6.25
CA GLU A 383 1.07 23.42 6.99
C GLU A 383 2.55 23.21 6.71
N THR A 384 3.00 21.95 6.69
CA THR A 384 4.40 21.64 6.37
C THR A 384 4.76 22.06 4.94
N VAL A 385 3.86 21.87 3.97
CA VAL A 385 4.00 22.39 2.60
C VAL A 385 4.24 23.89 2.62
N ARG A 386 3.40 24.66 3.32
CA ARG A 386 3.55 26.12 3.40
C ARG A 386 4.89 26.50 4.03
N ASN A 387 5.26 25.85 5.12
CA ASN A 387 6.55 26.09 5.78
C ASN A 387 7.73 25.79 4.83
N ASN A 388 7.67 24.71 4.05
CA ASN A 388 8.69 24.38 3.07
C ASN A 388 8.80 25.46 1.98
N LEU A 389 7.66 25.91 1.45
CA LEU A 389 7.59 26.93 0.42
C LEU A 389 8.10 28.30 0.91
N SER A 390 7.71 28.72 2.13
CA SER A 390 8.21 29.96 2.74
C SER A 390 9.72 29.91 2.96
N ASN A 391 10.24 28.81 3.52
CA ASN A 391 11.68 28.63 3.72
C ASN A 391 12.46 28.68 2.40
N PHE A 392 11.92 28.07 1.34
CA PHE A 392 12.54 28.13 0.03
C PHE A 392 12.54 29.56 -0.53
N ALA A 393 11.40 30.26 -0.45
CA ALA A 393 11.28 31.63 -0.92
C ALA A 393 12.28 32.56 -0.21
N GLU A 394 12.37 32.52 1.13
CA GLU A 394 13.31 33.36 1.90
C GLU A 394 14.79 33.13 1.56
N ARG A 395 15.15 31.92 1.15
CA ARG A 395 16.55 31.56 0.85
C ARG A 395 16.95 31.84 -0.59
N ARG A 396 16.00 31.82 -1.53
CA ARG A 396 16.29 31.74 -2.97
C ARG A 396 15.65 32.85 -3.80
N LEU A 397 14.62 33.54 -3.29
CA LEU A 397 13.96 34.67 -3.93
C LEU A 397 14.25 35.97 -3.19
#